data_AF-A0A354CKF6-F1
#
_entry.id   AF-A0A354CKF6-F1
#
_cell.length_a   1.000
_cell.length_b   1.000
_cell.length_c   1.000
_cell.angle_alpha   90.00
_cell.angle_beta   90.00
_cell.angle_gamma   90.00
#
_symmetry.space_group_name_H-M   'P 1'
#
loop_
_entity.id
_entity.type
_entity.pdbx_description
1 polymer ?
#
loop_
_entity_poly.entity_id
_entity_poly.type
_entity_poly.pdbx_seq_one_letter_code
_entity_poly.pdbx_strand_id
1 'polypeptide(L)' 'MNIGLIAHDSKKKLMQNFCIAYRGILNKNQLFATGTTGRLIEEATNLSVHKFLAGHLGG' A
#
# COMPACT_ATOMS: atom_id res chain seq x y z
N MET A 1 -10.34 0.98 10.86
CA MET A 1 -9.09 0.44 11.43
C MET A 1 -7.91 1.09 10.72
N ASN A 2 -6.73 1.11 11.34
CA ASN A 2 -5.48 1.57 10.72
C ASN A 2 -4.72 0.35 10.19
N ILE A 3 -4.35 0.34 8.91
CA ILE A 3 -3.73 -0.81 8.23
C ILE A 3 -2.41 -0.37 7.59
N GLY A 4 -1.31 -1.01 8.01
CA GLY A 4 0.01 -0.85 7.38
C GLY A 4 0.25 -1.87 6.26
N LEU A 5 0.71 -1.42 5.10
CA LEU A 5 1.00 -2.22 3.91
C LEU A 5 2.49 -2.10 3.56
N ILE A 6 3.23 -3.21 3.73
CA ILE A 6 4.67 -3.27 3.50
C ILE A 6 4.97 -4.38 2.51
N ALA A 7 5.79 -4.08 1.49
CA ALA A 7 6.22 -5.06 0.49
C ALA A 7 7.67 -4.83 0.04
N HIS A 8 8.49 -5.88 0.13
CA HIS A 8 9.76 -5.97 -0.60
C HIS A 8 9.52 -5.91 -2.11
N ASP A 9 10.54 -5.52 -2.87
CA ASP A 9 10.44 -5.28 -4.33
C ASP A 9 9.85 -6.47 -5.09
N SER A 10 10.29 -7.68 -4.78
CA SER A 10 9.78 -8.92 -5.40
C SER A 10 8.29 -9.20 -5.12
N LYS A 11 7.69 -8.54 -4.12
CA LYS A 11 6.30 -8.73 -3.69
C LYS A 11 5.39 -7.53 -4.02
N LYS A 12 5.92 -6.42 -4.55
CA LYS A 12 5.11 -5.22 -4.86
C LYS A 12 4.02 -5.48 -5.89
N LYS A 13 4.25 -6.35 -6.86
CA LYS A 13 3.21 -6.76 -7.84
C LYS A 13 2.09 -7.57 -7.18
N LEU A 14 2.45 -8.49 -6.28
CA LEU A 14 1.47 -9.24 -5.49
C LEU A 14 0.67 -8.33 -4.57
N MET A 15 1.31 -7.36 -3.91
CA MET A 15 0.67 -6.38 -3.04
C MET A 15 -0.36 -5.54 -3.82
N GLN A 16 -0.03 -5.06 -5.02
CA GLN A 16 -0.99 -4.36 -5.87
C GLN A 16 -2.21 -5.23 -6.19
N ASN A 17 -2.00 -6.47 -6.64
CA ASN A 17 -3.09 -7.39 -6.96
C ASN A 17 -3.99 -7.67 -5.73
N PHE A 18 -3.38 -7.83 -4.56
CA PHE A 18 -4.09 -7.98 -3.30
C PHE A 18 -4.97 -6.75 -3.01
N CYS A 19 -4.42 -5.54 -3.13
CA CYS A 19 -5.17 -4.31 -2.90
C CYS A 19 -6.27 -4.09 -3.94
N ILE A 20 -6.08 -4.51 -5.20
CA ILE A 20 -7.12 -4.48 -6.24
C ILE A 20 -8.26 -5.42 -5.84
N ALA A 21 -7.95 -6.67 -5.49
CA ALA A 21 -8.96 -7.69 -5.16
C ALA A 21 -9.80 -7.31 -3.93
N TYR A 22 -9.17 -6.72 -2.91
CA TYR A 22 -9.83 -6.34 -1.65
C TYR A 22 -10.16 -4.85 -1.55
N ARG A 23 -10.17 -4.12 -2.67
CA ARG A 23 -10.40 -2.67 -2.69
C ARG A 23 -11.66 -2.23 -1.93
N GLY A 24 -12.76 -2.96 -2.09
CA GLY A 24 -14.03 -2.65 -1.43
C GLY A 24 -14.04 -2.80 0.09
N ILE A 25 -13.07 -3.54 0.64
CA ILE A 25 -12.85 -3.67 2.09
C ILE A 25 -11.84 -2.62 2.55
N LEU A 26 -10.75 -2.46 1.81
CA LEU A 26 -9.66 -1.55 2.16
C LEU A 26 -10.10 -0.08 2.13
N ASN A 27 -11.04 0.30 1.25
CA ASN A 27 -11.53 1.68 1.16
C ASN A 27 -12.27 2.19 2.41
N LYS A 28 -12.68 1.30 3.34
CA LYS A 28 -13.35 1.65 4.60
C LYS A 28 -12.36 1.88 5.74
N ASN A 29 -11.06 1.82 5.46
CA ASN A 29 -10.00 1.85 6.44
C ASN A 29 -8.98 2.95 6.12
N GLN A 30 -8.20 3.33 7.13
CA GLN A 30 -7.07 4.23 6.96
C GLN A 30 -5.84 3.40 6.57
N LEU A 31 -5.28 3.66 5.39
CA LEU A 31 -4.19 2.88 4.83
C LEU A 31 -2.87 3.63 4.94
N PHE A 32 -1.83 2.89 5.31
CA PHE A 32 -0.48 3.39 5.49
C PHE A 32 0.49 2.49 4.74
N ALA A 33 1.53 3.04 4.11
CA ALA A 33 2.53 2.24 3.43
C ALA A 33 3.88 2.98 3.34
N THR A 34 4.95 2.26 3.08
CA THR A 34 6.26 2.86 2.75
C THR A 34 6.28 3.37 1.32
N GLY A 35 7.09 4.42 1.06
CA GLY A 35 7.03 5.26 -0.15
C GLY A 35 6.65 4.56 -1.45
N THR A 36 7.51 3.66 -1.96
CA THR A 36 7.28 2.99 -3.25
C THR A 36 6.07 2.05 -3.23
N THR A 37 5.81 1.37 -2.10
CA THR A 37 4.67 0.45 -1.97
C THR A 37 3.36 1.24 -2.00
N GLY A 38 3.27 2.32 -1.23
CA GLY A 38 2.08 3.15 -1.16
C GLY A 38 1.75 3.77 -2.52
N ARG A 39 2.76 4.32 -3.21
CA ARG A 39 2.56 4.89 -4.55
C ARG A 39 1.97 3.89 -5.54
N LEU A 40 2.52 2.67 -5.60
CA LEU A 40 2.03 1.63 -6.52
C LEU A 40 0.59 1.20 -6.19
N ILE A 41 0.24 1.14 -4.90
CA ILE A 41 -1.13 0.82 -4.47
C ILE A 41 -2.10 1.91 -4.90
N GLU A 42 -1.76 3.19 -4.68
CA GLU A 42 -2.58 4.32 -5.11
C GLU A 42 -2.80 4.31 -6.63
N GLU A 43 -1.73 4.14 -7.41
CA GLU A 43 -1.79 4.09 -8.88
C GLU A 43 -2.67 2.93 -9.37
N ALA A 44 -2.57 1.75 -8.75
CA ALA A 44 -3.30 0.56 -9.18
C ALA A 44 -4.76 0.50 -8.72
N THR A 45 -5.09 1.15 -7.60
CA THR A 45 -6.40 0.95 -6.93
C THR A 45 -7.19 2.23 -6.72
N ASN A 46 -6.58 3.40 -6.89
CA ASN A 46 -7.16 4.69 -6.56
C ASN A 46 -7.69 4.73 -5.10
N LEU A 47 -6.99 4.06 -4.18
CA LEU A 47 -7.18 4.18 -2.73
C LEU A 47 -6.29 5.29 -2.20
N SER A 48 -6.72 6.02 -1.16
CA SER A 48 -5.85 6.98 -0.48
C SER A 48 -4.93 6.26 0.50
N VAL A 49 -3.62 6.48 0.40
CA VAL A 49 -2.63 5.83 1.27
C VAL A 49 -1.67 6.87 1.85
N HIS A 50 -1.58 6.94 3.18
CA HIS A 50 -0.56 7.73 3.84
C HIS A 50 0.82 7.08 3.65
N LYS A 51 1.75 7.82 3.08
CA LYS A 51 3.08 7.30 2.71
C LYS A 51 4.13 7.75 3.72
N PHE A 52 4.84 6.78 4.29
CA PHE A 52 6.07 7.00 5.06
C PHE A 52 7.29 6.91 4.15
N LEU A 53 8.48 7.05 4.73
CA LEU A 53 9.75 6.88 4.03
C LEU A 53 9.87 5.49 3.40
N ALA A 54 10.85 5.32 2.51
CA ALA A 54 11.19 3.97 2.04
C ALA A 54 11.74 3.15 3.21
N GLY A 55 11.47 1.84 3.25
CA GLY A 55 11.86 0.99 4.38
C GLY A 55 13.36 1.01 4.70
N HIS A 56 14.23 1.12 3.69
CA HIS A 56 15.69 1.23 3.88
C HIS A 56 16.14 2.59 4.45
N LEU A 57 15.24 3.57 4.54
CA LEU A 57 15.47 4.90 5.12
C LEU A 57 14.81 5.05 6.51
N GLY A 58 14.23 3.98 7.06
CA GLY A 58 13.58 3.99 8.37
C GLY A 58 12.08 4.31 8.36
N GLY A 59 11.40 4.05 7.24
CA GLY A 59 9.93 4.19 7.12
C GLY A 59 9.12 2.97 7.55
#